data_AF-A0A848YPH7-F1
#
_entry.id   AF-A0A848YPH7-F1
#
_cell.length_a   1.000
_cell.length_b   1.000
_cell.length_c   1.000
_cell.angle_alpha   90.00
_cell.angle_beta   90.00
_cell.angle_gamma   90.00
#
_symmetry.space_group_name_H-M   'P 1'
#
loop_
_entity.id
_entity.type
_entity.pdbx_description
1 polymer ?
#
loop_
_entity_poly.entity_id
_entity_poly.type
_entity_poly.pdbx_seq_one_letter_code
_entity_poly.pdbx_strand_id
1 'polypeptide(L)' 'MSQTFEFYDARAKEAAAEADKAQLENVRDRHLRAEKTWRGLAEQARRVATDRAKAEQERADRRAAEAALAEEAKEAVTS' A
#
# COMPACT_ATOMS: atom_id res chain seq x y z
N MET A 1 4.82 7.73 -11.84
CA MET A 1 4.77 8.07 -10.40
C MET A 1 3.42 7.63 -9.85
N SER A 2 3.38 6.61 -9.00
CA SER A 2 2.17 6.26 -8.25
C SER A 2 2.08 7.14 -7.00
N GLN A 3 0.90 7.68 -6.69
CA GLN A 3 0.66 8.45 -5.46
C GLN A 3 0.42 7.50 -4.27
N THR A 4 0.36 8.05 -3.05
CA THR A 4 0.15 7.26 -1.82
C THR A 4 -1.32 6.86 -1.63
N PHE A 5 -1.55 5.92 -0.71
CA PHE A 5 -2.90 5.51 -0.30
C PHE A 5 -3.73 6.73 0.15
N GLU A 6 -3.15 7.59 0.98
CA GLU A 6 -3.82 8.75 1.59
C GLU A 6 -4.30 9.74 0.54
N PHE A 7 -3.53 9.93 -0.53
CA PHE A 7 -3.92 10.79 -1.64
C PHE A 7 -5.17 10.26 -2.36
N TYR A 8 -5.17 8.98 -2.72
CA TYR A 8 -6.32 8.39 -3.41
C TYR A 8 -7.53 8.26 -2.50
N ASP A 9 -7.33 7.98 -1.21
CA ASP A 9 -8.40 7.91 -0.21
C ASP A 9 -9.05 9.28 0.02
N ALA A 10 -8.26 10.36 0.08
CA ALA A 10 -8.78 11.71 0.15
C ALA A 10 -9.65 12.04 -1.07
N ARG A 11 -9.20 11.71 -2.29
CA ARG A 11 -9.99 11.89 -3.51
C ARG A 11 -11.27 11.07 -3.54
N ALA A 12 -11.24 9.84 -3.03
CA ALA A 12 -12.42 9.01 -2.90
C ALA A 12 -13.45 9.66 -1.96
N LYS A 13 -13.00 10.16 -0.80
CA LYS A 13 -13.85 10.85 0.17
C LYS A 13 -14.44 12.15 -0.37
N GLU A 14 -13.64 12.95 -1.08
CA GLU A 14 -14.12 14.14 -1.78
C GLU A 14 -15.23 13.78 -2.78
N ALA A 15 -15.00 12.78 -3.63
CA ALA A 15 -15.99 12.35 -4.61
C ALA A 15 -17.28 11.82 -3.95
N ALA A 16 -17.18 11.06 -2.86
CA ALA A 16 -18.33 10.61 -2.09
C ALA A 16 -19.14 11.79 -1.52
N ALA A 17 -18.46 12.75 -0.90
CA ALA A 17 -19.10 13.94 -0.34
C ALA A 17 -19.79 14.81 -1.40
N GLU A 18 -19.24 14.90 -2.60
CA GLU A 18 -19.89 15.59 -3.72
C GLU A 18 -21.08 14.78 -4.28
N ALA A 19 -21.02 13.45 -4.28
CA ALA A 19 -22.15 12.60 -4.63
C ALA A 19 -23.33 12.81 -3.67
N ASP A 20 -23.05 12.94 -2.36
CA ASP A 20 -24.06 13.14 -1.32
C ASP A 20 -24.75 14.52 -1.44
N LYS A 21 -24.02 15.55 -1.88
CA LYS A 21 -24.57 16.90 -2.10
C LYS A 21 -25.30 17.05 -3.44
N ALA A 22 -25.09 16.13 -4.37
CA ALA A 22 -25.62 16.25 -5.73
C ALA A 22 -27.15 16.18 -5.73
N GLN A 23 -27.78 17.21 -6.29
CA GLN A 23 -29.25 17.30 -6.41
C GLN A 23 -29.79 16.54 -7.62
N LEU A 24 -28.95 16.28 -8.62
CA LEU A 24 -29.31 15.56 -9.83
C LEU A 24 -28.67 14.17 -9.83
N GLU A 25 -29.45 13.17 -10.20
CA GLU A 25 -29.02 11.77 -10.21
C GLU A 25 -27.85 11.53 -11.16
N ASN A 26 -27.86 12.14 -12.35
CA ASN A 26 -26.75 12.03 -13.30
C ASN A 26 -25.43 12.63 -12.78
N VAL A 27 -25.51 13.67 -11.95
CA VAL A 27 -24.35 14.28 -11.28
C VAL A 27 -23.86 13.37 -10.16
N ARG A 28 -24.77 12.87 -9.32
CA ARG A 28 -24.47 11.89 -8.27
C ARG A 28 -23.76 10.66 -8.85
N ASP A 29 -24.29 10.08 -9.92
CA ASP A 29 -23.72 8.90 -10.58
C ASP A 29 -22.29 9.15 -11.09
N ARG A 30 -22.03 10.34 -11.64
CA ARG A 30 -20.68 10.70 -12.08
C ARG A 30 -19.70 10.74 -10.90
N HIS A 31 -20.12 11.31 -9.77
CA HIS A 31 -19.29 11.35 -8.57
C HIS A 31 -19.06 9.96 -7.98
N LEU A 32 -20.08 9.10 -7.94
CA LEU A 32 -19.94 7.70 -7.48
C LEU A 32 -19.00 6.89 -8.38
N ARG A 33 -19.02 7.11 -9.70
CA ARG A 33 -18.04 6.49 -10.61
C ARG A 33 -16.62 6.96 -10.32
N ALA A 34 -16.43 8.26 -10.08
CA ALA A 34 -15.13 8.81 -9.70
C ALA A 34 -14.66 8.24 -8.36
N GLU A 35 -15.53 8.20 -7.34
CA GLU A 35 -15.25 7.57 -6.04
C GLU A 35 -14.78 6.13 -6.23
N LYS A 36 -15.50 5.32 -7.02
CA LYS A 36 -15.15 3.92 -7.28
C LYS A 36 -13.74 3.79 -7.87
N THR A 37 -13.40 4.64 -8.85
CA THR A 37 -12.05 4.66 -9.43
C THR A 37 -11.00 5.03 -8.37
N TRP A 38 -11.25 6.07 -7.57
CA TRP A 38 -10.31 6.50 -6.53
C TRP A 38 -10.12 5.44 -5.44
N ARG A 39 -11.20 4.79 -4.99
CA ARG A 39 -11.12 3.68 -4.03
C ARG A 39 -10.30 2.51 -4.58
N GLY A 40 -10.48 2.15 -5.84
CA GLY A 40 -9.68 1.10 -6.48
C GLY A 40 -8.18 1.43 -6.49
N LEU A 41 -7.82 2.68 -6.81
CA LEU A 41 -6.43 3.14 -6.77
C LEU A 41 -5.87 3.18 -5.35
N ALA A 42 -6.66 3.60 -4.37
CA ALA A 42 -6.28 3.58 -2.96
C ALA A 42 -5.99 2.14 -2.49
N GLU A 43 -6.88 1.20 -2.80
CA GLU A 43 -6.67 -0.21 -2.46
C GLU A 43 -5.40 -0.78 -3.10
N GLN A 44 -5.16 -0.47 -4.38
CA GLN A 44 -3.93 -0.87 -5.07
C GLN A 44 -2.68 -0.28 -4.39
N ALA A 45 -2.69 1.01 -4.05
CA ALA A 45 -1.57 1.65 -3.37
C ALA A 45 -1.30 1.01 -1.99
N ARG A 46 -2.35 0.67 -1.24
CA ARG A 46 -2.25 -0.05 0.04
C ARG A 46 -1.65 -1.44 -0.12
N ARG A 47 -2.09 -2.19 -1.15
CA ARG A 47 -1.55 -3.52 -1.46
C ARG A 47 -0.06 -3.44 -1.76
N VAL A 48 0.34 -2.53 -2.66
CA VAL A 48 1.76 -2.33 -3.02
C VAL A 48 2.61 -1.96 -1.79
N ALA A 49 2.12 -1.06 -0.93
CA ALA A 49 2.85 -0.69 0.29
C ALA A 49 3.00 -1.89 1.25
N THR A 50 1.95 -2.69 1.39
CA THR A 50 1.95 -3.90 2.24
C THR A 50 2.92 -4.95 1.71
N ASP A 51 2.87 -5.23 0.40
CA ASP A 51 3.74 -6.22 -0.24
C ASP A 51 5.21 -5.80 -0.18
N ARG A 52 5.47 -4.50 -0.32
CA ARG A 52 6.81 -3.94 -0.13
C ARG A 52 7.32 -4.16 1.29
N ALA A 53 6.50 -3.87 2.31
CA ALA A 53 6.88 -4.08 3.71
C ALA A 53 7.19 -5.55 4.00
N LYS A 54 6.37 -6.47 3.48
CA LYS A 54 6.63 -7.92 3.59
C LYS A 54 7.95 -8.32 2.93
N ALA A 55 8.19 -7.88 1.70
CA ALA A 55 9.43 -8.18 0.99
C ALA A 55 10.67 -7.55 1.64
N GLU A 56 10.54 -6.41 2.33
CA GLU A 56 11.61 -5.83 3.13
C GLU A 56 11.89 -6.66 4.39
N GLN A 57 10.85 -7.14 5.08
CA GLN A 57 10.98 -8.03 6.23
C GLN A 57 11.64 -9.35 5.85
N GLU A 58 11.18 -10.03 4.81
CA GLU A 58 11.75 -11.31 4.36
C GLU A 58 13.23 -11.18 3.99
N ARG A 59 13.63 -10.04 3.39
CA ARG A 59 15.04 -9.75 3.08
C ARG A 59 15.85 -9.43 4.34
N ALA A 60 15.26 -8.80 5.35
CA ALA A 60 15.92 -8.59 6.64
C ALA A 60 16.15 -9.92 7.37
N ASP A 61 15.13 -10.76 7.43
CA ASP A 61 15.20 -12.08 8.08
C ASP A 61 16.24 -12.97 7.41
N ARG A 62 16.29 -12.99 6.07
CA ARG A 62 17.31 -13.74 5.33
C ARG A 62 18.72 -13.26 5.65
N ARG A 63 18.95 -11.93 5.65
CA ARG A 63 20.26 -11.36 5.98
C ARG A 63 20.67 -11.64 7.42
N ALA A 64 19.72 -11.65 8.36
CA ALA A 64 19.98 -12.00 9.75
C ALA A 64 20.37 -13.48 9.89
N ALA A 65 19.66 -14.39 9.20
CA ALA A 65 19.99 -15.81 9.19
C ALA A 65 21.36 -16.08 8.55
N GLU A 66 21.66 -15.46 7.40
CA GLU A 66 22.97 -15.54 6.74
C GLU A 66 24.10 -15.03 7.64
N ALA A 67 23.87 -13.92 8.36
CA ALA A 67 24.85 -13.37 9.30
C ALA A 67 25.09 -14.31 10.50
N ALA A 68 24.02 -14.87 11.08
CA ALA A 68 24.15 -15.83 12.18
C ALA A 68 24.95 -17.07 11.79
N LEU A 69 24.65 -17.65 10.62
CA LEU A 69 25.40 -18.79 10.08
C LEU A 69 26.87 -18.44 9.80
N ALA A 70 27.13 -17.23 9.32
CA ALA A 70 28.49 -16.76 9.07
C ALA A 70 29.30 -16.57 10.37
N GLU A 71 28.66 -16.10 11.45
CA GLU A 71 29.31 -16.01 12.76
C GLU A 71 29.58 -17.39 13.35
N GLU A 72 28.61 -18.31 13.33
CA GLU A 72 28.80 -19.70 13.77
C GLU A 72 29.97 -20.37 13.02
N ALA A 73 30.07 -20.16 11.71
CA ALA A 73 31.17 -20.68 10.90
C ALA A 73 32.53 -20.08 11.28
N LYS A 74 32.60 -18.79 11.64
CA LYS A 74 33.85 -18.15 12.09
C LYS A 74 34.27 -18.67 13.46
N GLU A 75 33.33 -18.87 14.38
CA GLU A 75 33.60 -19.43 15.71
C GLU A 75 34.13 -20.86 15.60
N ALA A 76 33.53 -21.69 14.74
CA ALA A 76 33.98 -23.06 14.51
C ALA A 76 35.39 -23.17 13.89
N VAL A 77 35.83 -22.15 13.14
CA VAL A 77 37.17 -22.12 12.53
C VAL A 77 38.24 -21.57 13.49
N THR A 78 37.83 -20.81 14.50
CA THR A 78 38.74 -20.20 15.48
C THR A 78 38.86 -20.97 16.80
N SER A 79 38.00 -21.98 17.03
CA SER A 79 38.09 -22.95 18.13
C SER A 79 38.88 -24.20 17.75
#